data_AF-V4Q1E8-F1
#
_entry.id   AF-V4Q1E8-F1
#
_cell.length_a   1.000
_cell.length_b   1.000
_cell.length_c   1.000
_cell.angle_alpha   90.00
_cell.angle_beta   90.00
_cell.angle_gamma   90.00
#
_symmetry.space_group_name_H-M   'P 1'
#
loop_
_entity.id
_entity.type
_entity.pdbx_description
1 polymer ?
#
loop_
_entity_poly.entity_id
_entity_poly.type
_entity_poly.pdbx_seq_one_letter_code
_entity_poly.pdbx_strand_id
1 'polypeptide(L)'
;MHVEKSYSLAQAAAISGVKVKTVHNAIDKRIVQALPTGTTKRRLSADGILRLKLWYGIGSALSADKRERLFQGLATAPTARHVKADDLLIVDVGAARDQVEAGLRQLEEAESLIHSTKAILGGTPVFKGTRIPVRLVASMLDQGATSAEILEGYPALKAPWLDLARIWVSAHPAVGRPAKLSDAGLTVKDYKRVPLNPASK
;
A
#
# COMPACT_ATOMS: atom_id res chain seq x y z
N MET A 1 -14.21 23.84 1.74
CA MET A 1 -12.99 23.32 1.09
C MET A 1 -12.61 22.03 1.80
N HIS A 2 -13.22 20.90 1.42
CA HIS A 2 -12.84 19.61 1.99
C HIS A 2 -11.48 19.23 1.41
N VAL A 3 -10.44 19.25 2.24
CA VAL A 3 -9.13 18.72 1.84
C VAL A 3 -9.30 17.22 1.68
N GLU A 4 -9.32 16.77 0.44
CA GLU A 4 -9.41 15.35 0.12
C GLU A 4 -8.21 14.62 0.75
N LYS A 5 -8.49 13.59 1.58
CA LYS A 5 -7.44 12.82 2.25
C LYS A 5 -6.57 12.17 1.17
N SER A 6 -5.26 12.36 1.26
CA SER A 6 -4.30 11.79 0.32
C SER A 6 -3.46 10.73 1.02
N TYR A 7 -2.96 9.76 0.25
CA TYR A 7 -2.28 8.57 0.74
C TYR A 7 -0.89 8.47 0.11
N SER A 8 0.11 8.00 0.87
CA SER A 8 1.42 7.66 0.32
C SER A 8 1.30 6.52 -0.69
N LEU A 9 2.33 6.30 -1.52
CA LEU A 9 2.30 5.20 -2.48
C LEU A 9 2.25 3.82 -1.82
N ALA A 10 2.85 3.68 -0.63
CA ALA A 10 2.78 2.47 0.17
C ALA A 10 1.38 2.27 0.76
N GLN A 11 0.75 3.33 1.28
CA GLN A 11 -0.65 3.29 1.74
C GLN A 11 -1.59 2.95 0.58
N ALA A 12 -1.44 3.58 -0.59
CA ALA A 12 -2.23 3.30 -1.78
C ALA A 12 -2.09 1.84 -2.24
N ALA A 13 -0.88 1.30 -2.19
CA ALA A 13 -0.61 -0.11 -2.48
C ALA A 13 -1.36 -1.03 -1.50
N ALA A 14 -1.26 -0.76 -0.20
CA ALA A 14 -1.96 -1.50 0.85
C ALA A 14 -3.49 -1.48 0.66
N ILE A 15 -4.06 -0.29 0.42
CA ILE A 15 -5.52 -0.10 0.23
C ILE A 15 -6.03 -0.82 -1.02
N SER A 16 -5.30 -0.72 -2.15
CA SER A 16 -5.75 -1.33 -3.41
C SER A 16 -5.44 -2.83 -3.52
N GLY A 17 -4.57 -3.36 -2.67
CA GLY A 17 -4.10 -4.74 -2.71
C GLY A 17 -3.06 -5.01 -3.81
N VAL A 18 -2.41 -3.97 -4.34
CA VAL A 18 -1.36 -4.10 -5.38
C VAL A 18 0.02 -3.87 -4.79
N LYS A 19 1.07 -4.32 -5.49
CA LYS A 19 2.47 -4.07 -5.06
C LYS A 19 2.83 -2.59 -5.21
N VAL A 20 3.67 -2.05 -4.32
CA VAL A 20 4.15 -0.64 -4.39
C VAL A 20 4.79 -0.31 -5.74
N LYS A 21 5.58 -1.23 -6.31
CA LYS A 21 6.17 -1.09 -7.66
C LYS A 21 5.11 -0.87 -8.74
N THR A 22 3.95 -1.52 -8.60
CA THR A 22 2.81 -1.36 -9.49
C THR A 22 2.23 0.05 -9.42
N VAL A 23 2.17 0.64 -8.22
CA VAL A 23 1.74 2.03 -8.03
C VAL A 23 2.69 3.01 -8.71
N HIS A 24 4.01 2.83 -8.55
CA HIS A 24 5.01 3.64 -9.25
C HIS A 24 4.85 3.55 -10.77
N ASN A 25 4.77 2.32 -11.30
CA ASN A 25 4.58 2.10 -12.73
C ASN A 25 3.30 2.76 -13.25
N ALA A 26 2.21 2.77 -12.48
CA ALA A 26 0.97 3.43 -12.84
C ALA A 26 1.14 4.95 -12.96
N ILE A 27 1.89 5.56 -12.04
CA ILE A 27 2.20 6.99 -12.10
C ILE A 27 3.09 7.30 -13.29
N ASP A 28 4.15 6.53 -13.49
CA ASP A 28 5.14 6.78 -14.56
C ASP A 28 4.51 6.63 -15.95
N LYS A 29 3.56 5.70 -16.10
CA LYS A 29 2.74 5.52 -17.32
C LYS A 29 1.55 6.48 -17.39
N ARG A 30 1.41 7.43 -16.46
CA ARG A 30 0.31 8.40 -16.38
C ARG A 30 -1.10 7.77 -16.31
N ILE A 31 -1.18 6.52 -15.84
CA ILE A 31 -2.44 5.81 -15.57
C ILE A 31 -3.12 6.41 -14.33
N VAL A 32 -2.36 6.95 -13.38
CA VAL A 32 -2.92 7.70 -12.25
C VAL A 32 -2.14 8.99 -12.08
N GLN A 33 -2.83 10.06 -11.70
CA GLN A 33 -2.20 11.34 -11.40
C GLN A 33 -1.80 11.36 -9.93
N ALA A 34 -0.52 11.58 -9.67
CA ALA A 34 -0.04 11.81 -8.32
C ALA A 34 -0.27 13.28 -7.94
N LEU A 35 -0.81 13.51 -6.75
CA LEU A 35 -0.90 14.83 -6.17
C LEU A 35 0.53 15.31 -5.84
N PRO A 36 0.96 16.48 -6.33
CA PRO A 36 2.20 17.07 -5.90
C PRO A 36 2.08 17.39 -4.42
N THR A 37 3.06 16.99 -3.62
CA THR A 37 3.20 17.56 -2.27
C THR A 37 4.28 18.62 -2.33
N GLY A 38 4.29 19.57 -1.40
CA GLY A 38 5.44 20.50 -1.23
C GLY A 38 6.76 19.80 -0.91
N THR A 39 6.77 18.47 -0.86
CA THR A 39 7.93 17.59 -0.75
C THR A 39 8.03 16.71 -2.00
N THR A 40 9.18 16.10 -2.26
CA THR A 40 9.36 15.12 -3.35
C THR A 40 8.48 13.85 -3.24
N LYS A 41 7.65 13.73 -2.19
CA LYS A 41 6.80 12.57 -1.93
C LYS A 41 5.50 12.65 -2.75
N ARG A 42 5.34 11.73 -3.70
CA ARG A 42 4.11 11.56 -4.48
C ARG A 42 3.00 10.96 -3.61
N ARG A 43 1.77 11.47 -3.73
CA ARG A 43 0.58 10.95 -3.03
C ARG A 43 -0.57 10.69 -4.01
N LEU A 44 -1.52 9.83 -3.62
CA LEU A 44 -2.72 9.54 -4.39
C LEU A 44 -3.98 9.90 -3.59
N SER A 45 -5.01 10.38 -4.28
CA SER A 45 -6.37 10.52 -3.73
C SER A 45 -7.09 9.18 -3.67
N ALA A 46 -8.26 9.13 -3.03
CA ALA A 46 -9.11 7.94 -3.04
C ALA A 46 -9.51 7.56 -4.47
N ASP A 47 -9.84 8.54 -5.32
CA ASP A 47 -10.14 8.33 -6.74
C ASP A 47 -8.93 7.78 -7.51
N GLY A 48 -7.73 8.27 -7.19
CA GLY A 48 -6.48 7.73 -7.75
C GLY A 48 -6.28 6.26 -7.39
N ILE A 49 -6.63 5.85 -6.17
CA ILE A 49 -6.56 4.47 -5.71
C ILE A 49 -7.65 3.61 -6.37
N LEU A 50 -8.86 4.14 -6.57
CA LEU A 50 -9.93 3.46 -7.31
C LEU A 50 -9.51 3.22 -8.77
N ARG A 51 -8.99 4.25 -9.45
CA ARG A 51 -8.48 4.16 -10.82
C ARG A 51 -7.36 3.12 -10.92
N LEU A 52 -6.42 3.16 -9.98
CA LEU A 52 -5.35 2.16 -9.87
C LEU A 52 -5.93 0.75 -9.77
N LYS A 53 -6.85 0.52 -8.83
CA LYS A 53 -7.43 -0.80 -8.58
C LYS A 53 -8.19 -1.33 -9.80
N LEU A 54 -9.03 -0.50 -10.43
CA LEU A 54 -9.74 -0.85 -11.66
C LEU A 54 -8.76 -1.20 -12.78
N TRP A 55 -7.75 -0.36 -13.02
CA TRP A 55 -6.80 -0.55 -14.11
C TRP A 55 -6.10 -1.91 -14.04
N TYR A 56 -5.72 -2.35 -12.84
CA TYR A 56 -5.06 -3.64 -12.65
C TYR A 56 -6.04 -4.80 -12.56
N GLY A 57 -7.22 -4.61 -11.95
CA GLY A 57 -8.25 -5.63 -11.84
C GLY A 57 -8.82 -6.07 -13.19
N ILE A 58 -9.03 -5.13 -14.11
CA ILE A 58 -9.47 -5.41 -15.49
C ILE A 58 -8.29 -5.54 -16.48
N GLY A 59 -7.07 -5.42 -15.97
CA GLY A 59 -5.87 -5.24 -16.78
C GLY A 59 -5.44 -6.47 -17.58
N SER A 60 -5.86 -7.65 -17.18
CA SER A 60 -5.70 -8.88 -17.97
C SER A 60 -6.88 -9.13 -18.91
N ALA A 61 -8.07 -8.63 -18.56
CA ALA A 61 -9.30 -8.89 -19.29
C ALA A 61 -9.54 -7.94 -20.46
N LEU A 62 -9.06 -6.69 -20.37
CA LEU A 62 -9.37 -5.63 -21.34
C LEU A 62 -8.14 -5.06 -22.03
N SER A 63 -8.25 -4.74 -23.32
CA SER A 63 -7.23 -3.97 -24.06
C SER A 63 -7.10 -2.55 -23.48
N ALA A 64 -6.01 -1.86 -23.82
CA ALA A 64 -5.78 -0.49 -23.38
C ALA A 64 -6.92 0.46 -23.79
N ASP A 65 -7.39 0.36 -25.03
CA ASP A 65 -8.47 1.22 -25.56
C ASP A 65 -9.80 1.01 -24.82
N LYS A 66 -10.14 -0.24 -24.48
CA LYS A 66 -11.36 -0.53 -23.71
C LYS A 66 -11.29 0.01 -22.29
N ARG A 67 -10.11 0.01 -21.68
CA ARG A 67 -9.90 0.65 -20.37
C ARG A 67 -10.08 2.15 -20.46
N GLU A 68 -9.56 2.78 -21.51
CA GLU A 68 -9.71 4.23 -21.68
C GLU A 68 -11.19 4.63 -21.82
N ARG A 69 -11.97 3.89 -22.62
CA ARG A 69 -13.43 4.11 -22.72
C ARG A 69 -14.15 3.93 -21.38
N LEU A 70 -13.76 2.92 -20.60
CA LEU A 70 -14.31 2.73 -19.26
C LEU A 70 -14.04 3.95 -18.36
N PHE A 71 -12.82 4.48 -18.37
CA PHE A 71 -12.48 5.66 -17.55
C PHE A 71 -13.15 6.93 -18.04
N GLN A 72 -13.36 7.09 -19.35
CA GLN A 72 -14.17 8.18 -19.89
C GLN A 72 -15.62 8.08 -19.41
N GLY A 73 -16.24 6.90 -19.48
CA GLY A 73 -17.59 6.67 -18.95
C GLY A 73 -17.69 6.93 -17.45
N LEU A 74 -16.66 6.55 -16.69
CA LEU A 74 -16.57 6.84 -15.25
C LEU A 74 -16.44 8.35 -14.98
N ALA A 75 -15.71 9.10 -15.81
CA ALA A 75 -15.60 10.56 -15.66
C ALA A 75 -16.94 11.26 -15.90
N THR A 76 -17.78 10.74 -16.80
CA THR A 76 -19.14 11.26 -17.05
C THR A 76 -20.12 10.87 -15.93
N ALA A 77 -19.98 9.67 -15.36
CA ALA A 77 -20.85 9.15 -14.32
C ALA A 77 -20.05 8.63 -13.11
N PRO A 78 -19.47 9.54 -12.28
CA PRO A 78 -18.51 9.18 -11.23
C PRO A 78 -19.10 8.32 -10.11
N THR A 79 -20.42 8.31 -9.95
CA THR A 79 -21.14 7.54 -8.93
C THR A 79 -21.75 6.24 -9.47
N ALA A 80 -21.65 5.98 -10.78
CA ALA A 80 -22.27 4.81 -11.39
C ALA A 80 -21.68 3.51 -10.83
N ARG A 81 -22.54 2.59 -10.40
CA ARG A 81 -22.13 1.25 -9.95
C ARG A 81 -21.55 0.44 -11.10
N HIS A 82 -22.17 0.53 -12.27
CA HIS A 82 -21.79 -0.19 -13.47
C HIS A 82 -21.42 0.80 -14.58
N VAL A 83 -20.34 0.53 -15.31
CA VAL A 83 -19.92 1.34 -16.45
C VAL A 83 -19.67 0.43 -17.65
N LYS A 84 -20.19 0.82 -18.81
CA LYS A 84 -20.02 0.11 -20.07
C LYS A 84 -18.59 0.32 -20.59
N ALA A 85 -17.84 -0.77 -20.80
CA ALA A 85 -16.51 -0.74 -21.41
C ALA A 85 -16.54 -1.03 -22.92
N ASP A 86 -17.57 -1.73 -23.38
CA ASP A 86 -17.84 -2.05 -24.79
C ASP A 86 -19.32 -2.45 -24.97
N ASP A 87 -19.76 -2.76 -26.19
CA ASP A 87 -21.19 -3.00 -26.50
C ASP A 87 -21.90 -4.02 -25.62
N LEU A 88 -21.23 -5.12 -25.30
CA LEU A 88 -21.76 -6.20 -24.45
C LEU A 88 -20.96 -6.37 -23.16
N LEU A 89 -20.13 -5.39 -22.81
CA LEU A 89 -19.21 -5.50 -21.67
C LEU A 89 -19.46 -4.39 -20.67
N ILE A 90 -19.85 -4.79 -19.46
CA ILE A 90 -20.10 -3.91 -18.33
C ILE A 90 -19.13 -4.28 -17.20
N VAL A 91 -18.54 -3.27 -16.59
CA VAL A 91 -17.66 -3.42 -15.43
C VAL A 91 -18.38 -2.92 -14.19
N ASP A 92 -18.41 -3.74 -13.13
CA ASP A 92 -18.88 -3.32 -11.80
C ASP A 92 -17.79 -2.49 -11.12
N VAL A 93 -17.92 -1.18 -11.26
CA VAL A 93 -17.07 -0.20 -10.59
C VAL A 93 -17.46 -0.07 -9.11
N GLY A 94 -18.71 -0.36 -8.75
CA GLY A 94 -19.19 -0.42 -7.37
C GLY A 94 -18.41 -1.42 -6.54
N ALA A 95 -18.24 -2.65 -7.02
CA ALA A 95 -17.43 -3.66 -6.34
C ALA A 95 -15.99 -3.17 -6.10
N ALA A 96 -15.40 -2.45 -7.06
CA ALA A 96 -14.08 -1.85 -6.87
C ALA A 96 -14.08 -0.74 -5.81
N ARG A 97 -15.12 0.10 -5.76
CA ARG A 97 -15.30 1.11 -4.69
C ARG A 97 -15.45 0.47 -3.33
N ASP A 98 -16.33 -0.52 -3.20
CA ASP A 98 -16.60 -1.26 -1.96
C ASP A 98 -15.29 -1.85 -1.39
N GLN A 99 -14.45 -2.41 -2.26
CA GLN A 99 -13.14 -2.95 -1.89
C GLN A 99 -12.11 -1.88 -1.51
N VAL A 100 -12.08 -0.72 -2.19
CA VAL A 100 -11.22 0.40 -1.80
C VAL A 100 -11.64 0.93 -0.44
N GLU A 101 -12.95 1.08 -0.21
CA GLU A 101 -13.49 1.54 1.07
C GLU A 101 -13.16 0.58 2.21
N ALA A 102 -13.27 -0.73 1.98
CA ALA A 102 -12.83 -1.74 2.94
C ALA A 102 -11.34 -1.59 3.28
N GLY A 103 -10.47 -1.43 2.27
CA GLY A 103 -9.03 -1.22 2.47
C GLY A 103 -8.73 0.08 3.24
N LEU A 104 -9.51 1.14 3.00
CA LEU A 104 -9.40 2.40 3.75
C LEU A 104 -9.74 2.22 5.22
N ARG A 105 -10.85 1.53 5.52
CA ARG A 105 -11.27 1.22 6.89
C ARG A 105 -10.23 0.37 7.62
N GLN A 106 -9.69 -0.65 6.95
CA GLN A 106 -8.65 -1.50 7.54
C GLN A 106 -7.36 -0.71 7.84
N LEU A 107 -6.94 0.19 6.94
CA LEU A 107 -5.78 1.04 7.18
C LEU A 107 -6.01 1.95 8.39
N GLU A 108 -7.18 2.58 8.48
CA GLU A 108 -7.53 3.46 9.59
C GLU A 108 -7.61 2.69 10.92
N GLU A 109 -8.21 1.51 10.92
CA GLU A 109 -8.25 0.63 12.09
C GLU A 109 -6.84 0.25 12.53
N ALA A 110 -5.97 -0.14 11.58
CA ALA A 110 -4.58 -0.48 11.87
C ALA A 110 -3.77 0.70 12.42
N GLU A 111 -3.94 1.90 11.84
CA GLU A 111 -3.32 3.14 12.34
C GLU A 111 -3.86 3.51 13.73
N SER A 112 -5.13 3.22 14.02
CA SER A 112 -5.72 3.46 15.33
C SER A 112 -5.23 2.45 16.38
N LEU A 113 -4.86 1.24 15.99
CA LEU A 113 -4.39 0.18 16.88
C LEU A 113 -2.91 0.32 17.24
N ILE A 114 -2.14 0.99 16.38
CA ILE A 114 -0.68 1.01 16.45
C ILE A 114 -0.21 2.37 16.96
N HIS A 115 0.75 2.36 17.88
CA HIS A 115 1.33 3.57 18.41
C HIS A 115 2.87 3.48 18.40
N SER A 116 3.51 4.63 18.21
CA SER A 116 4.96 4.79 18.25
C SER A 116 5.28 6.05 19.05
N THR A 117 6.07 5.89 20.11
CA THR A 117 6.60 6.99 20.94
C THR A 117 8.00 6.65 21.38
N LYS A 118 8.89 7.65 21.46
CA LYS A 118 10.29 7.45 21.89
C LYS A 118 10.41 6.77 23.26
N ALA A 119 9.42 6.97 24.13
CA ALA A 119 9.37 6.35 25.46
C ALA A 119 9.14 4.83 25.44
N ILE A 120 8.60 4.28 24.34
CA ILE A 120 8.31 2.84 24.21
C ILE A 120 9.22 2.26 23.13
N LEU A 121 10.13 1.37 23.53
CA LEU A 121 11.06 0.68 22.64
C LEU A 121 11.77 1.62 21.64
N GLY A 122 12.16 2.81 22.09
CA GLY A 122 12.87 3.80 21.28
C GLY A 122 12.09 4.33 20.08
N GLY A 123 10.75 4.27 20.10
CA GLY A 123 9.91 4.66 18.96
C GLY A 123 9.57 3.50 18.03
N THR A 124 9.90 2.26 18.38
CA THR A 124 9.44 1.10 17.61
C THR A 124 7.91 1.04 17.62
N PRO A 125 7.25 0.87 16.45
CA PRO A 125 5.79 0.71 16.39
C PRO A 125 5.34 -0.54 17.14
N VAL A 126 4.44 -0.37 18.11
CA VAL A 126 3.88 -1.43 18.94
C VAL A 126 2.34 -1.42 18.90
N PHE A 127 1.72 -2.55 19.23
CA PHE A 127 0.27 -2.57 19.48
C PHE A 127 -0.04 -1.79 20.76
N LYS A 128 -1.05 -0.91 20.72
CA LYS A 128 -1.47 -0.10 21.88
C LYS A 128 -1.76 -1.00 23.09
N GLY A 129 -1.32 -0.55 24.26
CA GLY A 129 -1.45 -1.31 25.51
C GLY A 129 -0.47 -2.47 25.65
N THR A 130 0.45 -2.65 24.70
CA THR A 130 1.48 -3.69 24.76
C THR A 130 2.87 -3.11 24.47
N ARG A 131 3.90 -3.92 24.70
CA ARG A 131 5.27 -3.66 24.21
C ARG A 131 5.63 -4.60 23.05
N ILE A 132 4.64 -5.14 22.35
CA ILE A 132 4.83 -6.13 21.29
C ILE A 132 5.03 -5.39 19.96
N PRO A 133 6.19 -5.52 19.28
CA PRO A 133 6.43 -4.84 18.02
C PRO A 133 5.53 -5.34 16.89
N VAL A 134 4.91 -4.42 16.14
CA VAL A 134 4.02 -4.78 15.02
C VAL A 134 4.80 -5.49 13.91
N ARG A 135 6.01 -5.00 13.61
CA ARG A 135 6.86 -5.57 12.56
C ARG A 135 7.34 -6.98 12.89
N LEU A 136 7.49 -7.30 14.18
CA LEU A 136 7.84 -8.65 14.62
C LEU A 136 6.71 -9.61 14.26
N VAL A 137 5.48 -9.29 14.66
CA VAL A 137 4.30 -10.11 14.38
C VAL A 137 4.08 -10.29 12.87
N ALA A 138 4.16 -9.21 12.09
CA ALA A 138 4.07 -9.30 10.63
C ALA A 138 5.17 -10.20 10.03
N SER A 139 6.41 -10.08 10.51
CA SER A 139 7.52 -10.93 10.07
C SER A 139 7.31 -12.41 10.40
N MET A 140 6.79 -12.73 11.58
CA MET A 140 6.44 -14.11 11.95
C MET A 140 5.37 -14.69 11.02
N LEU A 141 4.33 -13.90 10.74
CA LEU A 141 3.28 -14.28 9.79
C LEU A 141 3.83 -14.50 8.38
N ASP A 142 4.78 -13.68 7.93
CA ASP A 142 5.41 -13.80 6.61
C ASP A 142 6.37 -15.00 6.54
N GLN A 143 6.93 -15.43 7.68
CA GLN A 143 7.74 -16.64 7.82
C GLN A 143 6.90 -17.92 7.97
N GLY A 144 5.56 -17.80 7.97
CA GLY A 144 4.65 -18.94 8.00
C GLY A 144 4.15 -19.36 9.39
N ALA A 145 4.41 -18.57 10.44
CA ALA A 145 3.81 -18.82 11.74
C ALA A 145 2.28 -18.67 11.65
N THR A 146 1.57 -19.62 12.24
CA THR A 146 0.11 -19.63 12.31
C THR A 146 -0.39 -18.59 13.30
N SER A 147 -1.64 -18.15 13.13
CA SER A 147 -2.29 -17.24 14.08
C SER A 147 -2.34 -17.83 15.49
N ALA A 148 -2.53 -19.15 15.63
CA ALA A 148 -2.58 -19.82 16.91
C ALA A 148 -1.24 -19.76 17.65
N GLU A 149 -0.13 -20.10 16.99
CA GLU A 149 1.22 -20.04 17.57
C GLU A 149 1.58 -18.63 18.04
N ILE A 150 1.21 -17.61 17.24
CA ILE A 150 1.48 -16.21 17.62
C ILE A 150 0.65 -15.80 18.84
N LEU A 151 -0.62 -16.19 18.91
CA LEU A 151 -1.49 -15.85 20.04
C LEU A 151 -1.11 -16.60 21.32
N GLU A 152 -0.58 -17.81 21.19
CA GLU A 152 -0.01 -18.57 22.31
C GLU A 152 1.26 -17.88 22.85
N GLY A 153 2.17 -17.48 21.96
CA GLY A 153 3.40 -16.76 22.35
C GLY A 153 3.14 -15.33 22.83
N TYR A 154 2.04 -14.71 22.40
CA TYR A 154 1.67 -13.34 22.76
C TYR A 154 0.18 -13.23 23.14
N PRO A 155 -0.22 -13.69 24.34
CA PRO A 155 -1.63 -13.75 24.76
C PRO A 155 -2.34 -12.39 24.86
N ALA A 156 -1.59 -11.28 24.88
CA ALA A 156 -2.16 -9.93 24.86
C ALA A 156 -2.68 -9.50 23.48
N LEU A 157 -2.33 -10.24 22.41
CA LEU A 157 -2.81 -9.97 21.05
C LEU A 157 -4.19 -10.57 20.82
N LYS A 158 -4.90 -10.02 19.84
CA LYS A 158 -6.19 -10.53 19.36
C LYS A 158 -6.06 -10.98 17.92
N ALA A 159 -6.82 -12.00 17.52
CA ALA A 159 -6.76 -12.53 16.15
C ALA A 159 -6.90 -11.46 15.05
N PRO A 160 -7.84 -10.48 15.13
CA PRO A 160 -7.96 -9.44 14.10
C PRO A 160 -6.72 -8.54 13.97
N TRP A 161 -5.93 -8.41 15.05
CA TRP A 161 -4.76 -7.54 15.05
C TRP A 161 -3.64 -8.06 14.15
N LEU A 162 -3.62 -9.38 13.87
CA LEU A 162 -2.61 -10.01 13.04
C LEU A 162 -2.72 -9.54 11.58
N ASP A 163 -3.94 -9.47 11.04
CA ASP A 163 -4.18 -8.97 9.69
C ASP A 163 -3.92 -7.46 9.60
N LEU A 164 -4.36 -6.69 10.60
CA LEU A 164 -4.08 -5.26 10.69
C LEU A 164 -2.57 -4.96 10.76
N ALA A 165 -1.79 -5.84 11.40
CA ALA A 165 -0.33 -5.70 11.44
C ALA A 165 0.29 -5.79 10.04
N ARG A 166 -0.13 -6.77 9.22
CA ARG A 166 0.32 -6.90 7.82
C ARG A 166 -0.04 -5.67 7.00
N ILE A 167 -1.29 -5.21 7.12
CA ILE A 167 -1.77 -4.00 6.43
C ILE A 167 -0.91 -2.80 6.81
N TRP A 168 -0.73 -2.56 8.10
CA TRP A 168 0.08 -1.45 8.59
C TRP A 168 1.53 -1.51 8.12
N VAL A 169 2.17 -2.67 8.16
CA VAL A 169 3.57 -2.85 7.73
C VAL A 169 3.73 -2.59 6.23
N SER A 170 2.78 -3.04 5.41
CA SER A 170 2.79 -2.74 3.97
C SER A 170 2.58 -1.26 3.66
N ALA A 171 1.74 -0.58 4.45
CA ALA A 171 1.45 0.85 4.33
C ALA A 171 2.57 1.73 4.89
N HIS A 172 3.34 1.22 5.86
CA HIS A 172 4.42 1.90 6.55
C HIS A 172 5.72 1.07 6.43
N PRO A 173 6.34 0.99 5.24
CA PRO A 173 7.61 0.28 5.09
C PRO A 173 8.67 0.90 6.00
N ALA A 174 9.59 0.08 6.49
CA ALA A 174 10.66 0.56 7.38
C ALA A 174 11.49 1.63 6.67
N VAL A 175 11.54 2.83 7.25
CA VAL A 175 12.35 3.93 6.76
C VAL A 175 13.67 3.89 7.50
N GLY A 176 14.72 3.38 6.86
CA GLY A 176 16.04 3.23 7.46
C GLY A 176 17.09 2.82 6.44
N ARG A 177 18.37 2.92 6.83
CA ARG A 177 19.48 2.40 6.03
C ARG A 177 19.19 0.92 5.73
N PRO A 178 19.37 0.45 4.48
CA PRO A 178 19.29 -0.97 4.16
C PRO A 178 20.07 -1.79 5.19
N ALA A 179 19.49 -2.91 5.64
CA ALA A 179 20.22 -3.84 6.51
C ALA A 179 21.57 -4.15 5.86
N LYS A 180 22.65 -4.08 6.64
CA LYS A 180 23.97 -4.43 6.09
C LYS A 180 23.93 -5.91 5.73
N LEU A 181 24.66 -6.33 4.71
CA LEU A 181 24.80 -7.76 4.40
C LEU A 181 25.29 -8.56 5.62
N SER A 182 26.11 -7.94 6.47
CA SER A 182 26.55 -8.50 7.75
C SER A 182 25.42 -8.86 8.69
N ASP A 183 24.34 -8.07 8.71
CA ASP A 183 23.19 -8.28 9.60
C ASP A 183 22.35 -9.50 9.16
N ALA A 184 22.51 -9.93 7.91
CA ALA A 184 21.90 -11.13 7.33
C ALA A 184 22.86 -12.34 7.33
N GLY A 185 24.00 -12.26 8.02
CA GLY A 185 25.02 -13.34 8.03
C GLY A 185 25.76 -13.51 6.70
N LEU A 186 25.62 -12.56 5.77
CA LEU A 186 26.26 -12.59 4.47
C LEU A 186 27.56 -11.78 4.48
N THR A 187 28.65 -12.40 4.05
CA THR A 187 29.93 -11.73 3.87
C THR A 187 30.01 -11.12 2.46
N VAL A 188 30.37 -9.84 2.39
CA VAL A 188 30.62 -9.15 1.13
C VAL A 188 31.89 -9.73 0.52
N LYS A 189 31.78 -10.38 -0.64
CA LYS A 189 32.94 -10.91 -1.38
C LYS A 189 33.62 -9.87 -2.28
N ASP A 190 32.83 -8.95 -2.84
CA ASP A 190 33.31 -7.90 -3.73
C ASP A 190 32.46 -6.64 -3.60
N TYR A 191 33.06 -5.47 -3.79
CA TYR A 191 32.34 -4.20 -3.84
C TYR A 191 32.95 -3.28 -4.90
N LYS A 192 32.09 -2.67 -5.71
CA LYS A 192 32.48 -1.67 -6.72
C LYS A 192 31.86 -0.32 -6.40
N ARG A 193 32.70 0.71 -6.24
CA ARG A 193 32.22 2.09 -6.13
C ARG A 193 32.22 2.70 -7.52
N VAL A 194 31.05 3.12 -7.98
CA VAL A 194 30.91 3.82 -9.26
C VAL A 194 30.76 5.31 -8.96
N PRO A 195 31.66 6.18 -9.45
CA PRO A 195 31.45 7.62 -9.34
C PRO A 195 30.19 7.99 -10.13
N LEU A 196 29.28 8.72 -9.50
CA LEU A 196 28.16 9.33 -10.21
C LEU A 196 28.75 10.40 -11.13
N ASN A 197 28.65 10.19 -12.44
CA ASN A 197 29.08 11.17 -13.42
C ASN A 197 28.27 12.46 -13.18
N PRO A 198 28.90 13.60 -12.84
CA PRO A 198 28.17 14.85 -12.74
C PRO A 198 27.55 15.14 -14.11
N ALA A 199 26.24 15.37 -14.12
CA ALA A 199 25.50 15.69 -15.33
C ALA A 199 26.21 16.81 -16.10
N SER A 200 26.47 16.56 -17.39
CA SER A 200 26.92 17.59 -18.33
C SER A 200 25.97 18.78 -18.24
N LYS A 201 26.55 19.97 -17.99
CA LYS A 201 25.85 21.26 -18.00
C LYS A 201 25.24 21.56 -19.35
#